data_AF-A0A1V4LXR9-F1
#
_entry.id   AF-A0A1V4LXR9-F1
#
_cell.length_a   1.000
_cell.length_b   1.000
_cell.length_c   1.000
_cell.angle_alpha   90.00
_cell.angle_beta   90.00
_cell.angle_gamma   90.00
#
_symmetry.space_group_name_H-M   'P 1'
#
loop_
_entity.id
_entity.type
_entity.pdbx_description
1 polymer ?
#
loop_
_entity_poly.entity_id
_entity_poly.type
_entity_poly.pdbx_seq_one_letter_code
_entity_poly.pdbx_strand_id
1 'polypeptide(L)'
;IRRALQELIVHFPVYRTYISPRGRSAEDDVFFQQAMDGARQSLSEADWPVLDCLAGWLGGEPWRKRPVGRQRKILKHACVRFQQLTSPAAAKAVEDTAFYRSAVLLSRNDVGFSTEQFSAPVADFHAVCVSRLEAFPDNLLATATHDHKRGEDTRARLAVLSERSAWYAEQVPLWQALARPLRDDDQMPSTGDELILYQAILGSWPLDLRSEDPIAIEAYTQRLWQWQQKALREAKLQSSWSAPNDAYEQAMQQFLQRLMLSPEGELLRAALGKAVNTLAVPGALNGLAQTLLRMTVPGIPDLYQGNEYWDFTLVDPDNRRPVDYADRQQALHAEPGLPELLTTWRDGRIKQSLIAQALNLRAEHAELFRRGAYQALEVVGSQAHRVLAFARSGEGKRAIVIVPIRCAELLKNTAEPRIDARLWGDTRVKLPFASSDIHLKGLFSATAVTTQGELMISAALGDFPVNLFIQTTDT
;
A
#
# COMPACT_ATOMS: atom_id res chain seq x y z
N ILE A 1 -13.05 -10.90 35.74
CA ILE A 1 -12.54 -11.71 34.60
C ILE A 1 -12.90 -11.09 33.25
N ARG A 2 -14.17 -10.96 32.86
CA ARG A 2 -14.56 -10.42 31.54
C ARG A 2 -13.91 -9.07 31.21
N ARG A 3 -13.99 -8.10 32.12
CA ARG A 3 -13.38 -6.77 31.99
C ARG A 3 -11.86 -6.85 31.74
N ALA A 4 -11.13 -7.53 32.62
CA ALA A 4 -9.67 -7.71 32.47
C ALA A 4 -9.28 -8.43 31.17
N LEU A 5 -10.05 -9.46 30.76
CA LEU A 5 -9.81 -10.16 29.49
C LEU A 5 -10.07 -9.26 28.28
N GLN A 6 -11.12 -8.44 28.33
CA GLN A 6 -11.43 -7.50 27.26
C GLN A 6 -10.30 -6.48 27.10
N GLU A 7 -9.84 -5.86 28.19
CA GLU A 7 -8.72 -4.91 28.12
C GLU A 7 -7.42 -5.57 27.65
N LEU A 8 -7.14 -6.80 28.07
CA LEU A 8 -6.00 -7.56 27.54
C LEU A 8 -6.09 -7.75 26.01
N ILE A 9 -7.28 -8.00 25.47
CA ILE A 9 -7.51 -8.15 24.02
C ILE A 9 -7.41 -6.80 23.29
N VAL A 10 -7.94 -5.73 23.88
CA VAL A 10 -7.87 -4.36 23.31
C VAL A 10 -6.41 -3.94 23.09
N HIS A 11 -5.53 -4.27 24.04
CA HIS A 11 -4.12 -3.91 24.00
C HIS A 11 -3.22 -4.96 23.34
N PHE A 12 -3.79 -5.98 22.70
CA PHE A 12 -3.01 -7.07 22.10
C PHE A 12 -2.37 -6.62 20.77
N PRO A 13 -1.03 -6.57 20.65
CA PRO A 13 -0.36 -5.90 19.53
C PRO A 13 -0.21 -6.77 18.27
N VAL A 14 -0.60 -8.04 18.34
CA VAL A 14 -0.49 -9.04 17.25
C VAL A 14 -1.82 -9.76 17.08
N TYR A 15 -2.06 -10.40 15.93
CA TYR A 15 -3.32 -11.13 15.71
C TYR A 15 -3.50 -12.27 16.73
N ARG A 16 -2.41 -12.92 17.13
CA ARG A 16 -2.41 -13.97 18.15
C ARG A 16 -0.99 -14.36 18.53
N THR A 17 -0.87 -14.92 19.72
CA THR A 17 0.26 -15.76 20.14
C THR A 17 0.04 -17.23 19.77
N TYR A 18 1.05 -18.07 19.97
CA TYR A 18 1.02 -19.51 19.70
C TYR A 18 1.28 -20.34 20.97
N ILE A 19 0.45 -20.12 22.00
CA ILE A 19 0.55 -20.80 23.30
C ILE A 19 0.48 -22.33 23.10
N SER A 20 1.51 -23.01 23.61
CA SER A 20 1.70 -24.45 23.46
C SER A 20 1.56 -25.18 24.81
N PRO A 21 1.66 -26.53 24.85
CA PRO A 21 1.75 -27.27 26.12
C PRO A 21 2.87 -26.81 27.05
N ARG A 22 3.89 -26.14 26.50
CA ARG A 22 5.02 -25.57 27.24
C ARG A 22 4.77 -24.16 27.79
N GLY A 23 3.59 -23.58 27.56
CA GLY A 23 3.31 -22.17 27.81
C GLY A 23 3.56 -21.30 26.57
N ARG A 24 3.62 -19.99 26.76
CA ARG A 24 4.09 -19.02 25.77
C ARG A 24 5.57 -19.23 25.48
N SER A 25 5.99 -18.98 24.25
CA SER A 25 7.42 -18.84 23.92
C SER A 25 7.96 -17.52 24.48
N ALA A 26 9.29 -17.35 24.52
CA ALA A 26 9.89 -16.08 24.90
C ALA A 26 9.45 -14.94 23.95
N GLU A 27 9.31 -15.24 22.66
CA GLU A 27 8.82 -14.30 21.64
C GLU A 27 7.37 -13.88 21.88
N ASP A 28 6.47 -14.84 22.14
CA ASP A 28 5.06 -14.58 22.43
C ASP A 28 4.88 -13.78 23.73
N ASP A 29 5.75 -14.00 24.73
CA ASP A 29 5.66 -13.36 26.04
C ASP A 29 5.95 -11.85 25.98
N VAL A 30 6.80 -11.40 25.03
CA VAL A 30 7.04 -9.97 24.78
C VAL A 30 5.73 -9.26 24.42
N PHE A 31 4.99 -9.79 23.44
CA PHE A 31 3.72 -9.21 23.00
C PHE A 31 2.63 -9.35 24.05
N PHE A 32 2.60 -10.47 24.76
CA PHE A 32 1.66 -10.66 25.86
C PHE A 32 1.90 -9.64 26.97
N GLN A 33 3.15 -9.36 27.30
CA GLN A 33 3.47 -8.41 28.36
C GLN A 33 3.24 -6.96 27.96
N GLN A 34 3.46 -6.61 26.69
CA GLN A 34 3.00 -5.33 26.14
C GLN A 34 1.48 -5.15 26.32
N ALA A 35 0.69 -6.20 26.03
CA ALA A 35 -0.76 -6.16 26.23
C ALA A 35 -1.16 -6.06 27.71
N MET A 36 -0.42 -6.70 28.61
CA MET A 36 -0.61 -6.59 30.06
C MET A 36 -0.35 -5.16 30.55
N ASP A 37 0.73 -4.54 30.09
CA ASP A 37 1.10 -3.18 30.50
C ASP A 37 0.10 -2.15 29.97
N GLY A 38 -0.36 -2.29 28.72
CA GLY A 38 -1.46 -1.49 28.17
C GLY A 38 -2.76 -1.67 28.94
N ALA A 39 -3.16 -2.91 29.23
CA ALA A 39 -4.37 -3.20 30.00
C ALA A 39 -4.33 -2.58 31.42
N ARG A 40 -3.16 -2.52 32.06
CA ARG A 40 -3.01 -1.86 33.37
C ARG A 40 -3.21 -0.35 33.32
N GLN A 41 -2.97 0.30 32.17
CA GLN A 41 -3.25 1.73 31.99
C GLN A 41 -4.74 2.03 31.85
N SER A 42 -5.55 1.06 31.39
CA SER A 42 -7.00 1.22 31.18
C SER A 42 -7.84 0.65 32.32
N LEU A 43 -7.32 -0.31 33.06
CA LEU A 43 -8.01 -0.96 34.19
C LEU A 43 -7.76 -0.24 35.51
N SER A 44 -8.73 -0.33 36.42
CA SER A 44 -8.52 0.04 37.82
C SER A 44 -7.52 -0.92 38.50
N GLU A 45 -6.76 -0.44 39.49
CA GLU A 45 -5.82 -1.27 40.26
C GLU A 45 -6.47 -2.50 40.90
N ALA A 46 -7.76 -2.40 41.25
CA ALA A 46 -8.54 -3.51 41.80
C ALA A 46 -8.71 -4.69 40.81
N ASP A 47 -8.53 -4.46 39.50
CA ASP A 47 -8.60 -5.52 38.48
C ASP A 47 -7.24 -6.19 38.22
N TRP A 48 -6.13 -5.60 38.66
CA TRP A 48 -4.78 -6.09 38.35
C TRP A 48 -4.55 -7.54 38.83
N PRO A 49 -4.98 -7.97 40.04
CA PRO A 49 -4.83 -9.36 40.45
C PRO A 49 -5.53 -10.36 39.52
N VAL A 50 -6.67 -9.96 38.93
CA VAL A 50 -7.40 -10.79 37.96
C VAL A 50 -6.65 -10.85 36.63
N LEU A 51 -6.05 -9.74 36.21
CA LEU A 51 -5.21 -9.67 35.01
C LEU A 51 -3.98 -10.58 35.15
N ASP A 52 -3.32 -10.57 36.32
CA ASP A 52 -2.18 -11.47 36.60
C ASP A 52 -2.61 -12.95 36.60
N CYS A 53 -3.81 -13.26 37.11
CA CYS A 53 -4.38 -14.60 36.98
C CYS A 53 -4.57 -15.01 35.51
N LEU A 54 -5.07 -14.10 34.67
CA LEU A 54 -5.20 -14.35 33.22
C LEU A 54 -3.84 -14.61 32.58
N ALA A 55 -2.80 -13.85 32.94
CA ALA A 55 -1.44 -14.06 32.44
C ALA A 55 -0.91 -15.45 32.81
N GLY A 56 -1.14 -15.89 34.05
CA GLY A 56 -0.79 -17.24 34.50
C GLY A 56 -1.54 -18.32 33.71
N TRP A 57 -2.86 -18.17 33.54
CA TRP A 57 -3.67 -19.16 32.84
C TRP A 57 -3.40 -19.21 31.33
N LEU A 58 -3.20 -18.07 30.69
CA LEU A 58 -3.03 -17.95 29.24
C LEU A 58 -1.57 -18.14 28.80
N GLY A 59 -0.91 -19.15 29.38
CA GLY A 59 0.41 -19.62 28.95
C GLY A 59 1.59 -19.15 29.79
N GLY A 60 1.38 -18.44 30.90
CA GLY A 60 2.43 -18.19 31.89
C GLY A 60 2.80 -19.48 32.63
N GLU A 61 1.81 -20.33 32.93
CA GLU A 61 2.02 -21.69 33.40
C GLU A 61 1.86 -22.72 32.27
N PRO A 62 2.85 -23.59 32.03
CA PRO A 62 2.71 -24.68 31.09
C PRO A 62 1.59 -25.64 31.53
N TRP A 63 0.50 -25.74 30.77
CA TRP A 63 -0.59 -26.63 31.15
C TRP A 63 -0.18 -28.11 31.17
N ARG A 64 0.95 -28.48 30.54
CA ARG A 64 1.52 -29.83 30.65
C ARG A 64 2.02 -30.18 32.06
N LYS A 65 2.31 -29.18 32.90
CA LYS A 65 2.67 -29.38 34.31
C LYS A 65 1.46 -29.77 35.17
N ARG A 66 0.22 -29.54 34.71
CA ARG A 66 -0.99 -30.02 35.39
C ARG A 66 -1.17 -31.52 35.13
N PRO A 67 -1.62 -32.31 36.12
CA PRO A 67 -1.96 -33.72 35.92
C PRO A 67 -2.95 -33.92 34.77
N VAL A 68 -2.87 -35.08 34.11
CA VAL A 68 -3.84 -35.46 33.09
C VAL A 68 -5.22 -35.54 33.74
N GLY A 69 -6.17 -34.76 33.23
CA GLY A 69 -7.49 -34.67 33.83
C GLY A 69 -8.24 -33.42 33.41
N ARG A 70 -9.37 -33.17 34.07
CA ARG A 70 -10.30 -32.08 33.74
C ARG A 70 -9.64 -30.70 33.77
N GLN A 71 -8.83 -30.41 34.78
CA GLN A 71 -8.17 -29.10 34.93
C GLN A 71 -7.23 -28.78 33.76
N ARG A 72 -6.38 -29.75 33.37
CA ARG A 72 -5.49 -29.59 32.20
C ARG A 72 -6.28 -29.38 30.91
N LYS A 73 -7.40 -30.10 30.72
CA LYS A 73 -8.28 -29.94 29.55
C LYS A 73 -8.90 -28.54 29.49
N ILE A 74 -9.39 -28.03 30.62
CA ILE A 74 -9.98 -26.68 30.71
C ILE A 74 -8.93 -25.61 30.41
N LEU A 75 -7.74 -25.70 30.99
CA LEU A 75 -6.67 -24.73 30.76
C LEU A 75 -6.22 -24.72 29.29
N LYS A 76 -6.00 -25.91 28.69
CA LYS A 76 -5.74 -26.04 27.24
C LYS A 76 -6.85 -25.37 26.41
N HIS A 77 -8.11 -25.64 26.75
CA HIS A 77 -9.25 -25.09 26.02
C HIS A 77 -9.29 -23.56 26.14
N ALA A 78 -9.06 -22.99 27.32
CA ALA A 78 -8.98 -21.54 27.52
C ALA A 78 -7.89 -20.91 26.65
N CYS A 79 -6.67 -21.45 26.64
CA CYS A 79 -5.57 -20.94 25.81
C CYS A 79 -5.86 -21.03 24.31
N VAL A 80 -6.47 -22.13 23.85
CA VAL A 80 -6.85 -22.29 22.44
C VAL A 80 -7.93 -21.28 22.06
N ARG A 81 -8.95 -21.08 22.91
CA ARG A 81 -10.04 -20.14 22.64
C ARG A 81 -9.60 -18.70 22.67
N PHE A 82 -8.68 -18.34 23.56
CA PHE A 82 -8.06 -17.02 23.57
C PHE A 82 -7.36 -16.73 22.23
N GLN A 83 -6.50 -17.64 21.77
CA GLN A 83 -5.81 -17.48 20.48
C GLN A 83 -6.77 -17.49 19.27
N GLN A 84 -7.92 -18.14 19.37
CA GLN A 84 -8.98 -18.11 18.34
C GLN A 84 -9.83 -16.83 18.40
N LEU A 85 -9.80 -16.10 19.51
CA LEU A 85 -10.59 -14.88 19.72
C LEU A 85 -9.81 -13.62 19.33
N THR A 86 -8.52 -13.54 19.65
CA THR A 86 -7.72 -12.33 19.40
C THR A 86 -7.63 -11.98 17.91
N SER A 87 -7.50 -12.98 17.03
CA SER A 87 -7.33 -12.74 15.59
C SER A 87 -8.56 -12.13 14.92
N PRO A 88 -9.78 -12.70 15.05
CA PRO A 88 -10.98 -12.07 14.50
C PRO A 88 -11.30 -10.74 15.20
N ALA A 89 -10.95 -10.58 16.49
CA ALA A 89 -11.11 -9.30 17.17
C ALA A 89 -10.25 -8.20 16.54
N ALA A 90 -8.96 -8.48 16.28
CA ALA A 90 -8.05 -7.56 15.60
C ALA A 90 -8.56 -7.20 14.20
N ALA A 91 -8.92 -8.19 13.38
CA ALA A 91 -9.43 -7.96 12.03
C ALA A 91 -10.72 -7.10 12.04
N LYS A 92 -11.71 -7.43 12.89
CA LYS A 92 -12.96 -6.67 12.94
C LYS A 92 -12.80 -5.27 13.53
N ALA A 93 -11.92 -5.09 14.52
CA ALA A 93 -11.72 -3.80 15.18
C ALA A 93 -10.82 -2.85 14.36
N VAL A 94 -9.75 -3.36 13.75
CA VAL A 94 -8.78 -2.55 13.01
C VAL A 94 -9.19 -2.45 11.54
N GLU A 95 -9.19 -3.57 10.82
CA GLU A 95 -9.37 -3.58 9.37
C GLU A 95 -10.78 -3.20 8.93
N ASP A 96 -11.79 -3.68 9.65
CA ASP A 96 -13.21 -3.49 9.34
C ASP A 96 -13.88 -2.43 10.23
N THR A 97 -13.12 -1.64 10.98
CA THR A 97 -13.68 -0.50 11.73
C THR A 97 -12.73 0.68 11.75
N ALA A 98 -11.55 0.57 12.37
CA ALA A 98 -10.63 1.71 12.54
C ALA A 98 -10.17 2.31 11.20
N PHE A 99 -9.86 1.48 10.20
CA PHE A 99 -9.49 1.92 8.85
C PHE A 99 -10.58 2.72 8.13
N TYR A 100 -11.83 2.61 8.56
CA TYR A 100 -12.97 3.37 8.03
C TYR A 100 -13.30 4.62 8.87
N ARG A 101 -12.55 4.89 9.94
CA ARG A 101 -12.72 6.08 10.79
C ARG A 101 -11.61 7.13 10.62
N SER A 102 -10.46 6.73 10.10
CA SER A 102 -9.31 7.63 9.95
C SER A 102 -9.19 8.18 8.53
N ALA A 103 -9.39 9.49 8.39
CA ALA A 103 -9.23 10.24 7.14
C ALA A 103 -7.82 10.80 6.93
N VAL A 104 -6.84 10.45 7.79
CA VAL A 104 -5.48 11.05 7.73
C VAL A 104 -4.85 10.82 6.36
N LEU A 105 -4.76 9.56 5.93
CA LEU A 105 -4.35 9.20 4.59
C LEU A 105 -4.79 7.77 4.25
N LEU A 106 -5.77 7.60 3.36
CA LEU A 106 -6.35 6.29 3.05
C LEU A 106 -5.36 5.30 2.42
N SER A 107 -4.23 5.76 1.85
CA SER A 107 -3.16 4.85 1.39
C SER A 107 -2.49 4.06 2.52
N ARG A 108 -2.71 4.46 3.79
CA ARG A 108 -2.19 3.80 4.99
C ARG A 108 -3.22 2.92 5.71
N ASN A 109 -4.44 2.82 5.18
CA ASN A 109 -5.52 2.05 5.77
C ASN A 109 -5.78 0.80 4.91
N ASP A 110 -4.92 -0.22 5.01
CA ASP A 110 -5.07 -1.47 4.27
C ASP A 110 -4.68 -2.70 5.08
N VAL A 111 -5.11 -3.87 4.65
CA VAL A 111 -4.89 -5.16 5.33
C VAL A 111 -3.39 -5.34 5.62
N GLY A 112 -3.07 -5.64 6.88
CA GLY A 112 -1.69 -5.81 7.34
C GLY A 112 -0.93 -4.51 7.65
N PHE A 113 -1.55 -3.34 7.54
CA PHE A 113 -0.91 -2.06 7.87
C PHE A 113 -1.12 -1.73 9.36
N SER A 114 -0.11 -1.08 9.96
CA SER A 114 -0.30 -0.35 11.21
C SER A 114 -0.55 1.12 10.89
N THR A 115 -1.70 1.66 11.32
CA THR A 115 -2.02 3.09 11.19
C THR A 115 -1.14 4.00 12.05
N GLU A 116 -0.48 3.45 13.08
CA GLU A 116 0.45 4.20 13.92
C GLU A 116 1.77 4.49 13.18
N GLN A 117 2.14 3.63 12.22
CA GLN A 117 3.30 3.85 11.36
C GLN A 117 2.89 4.58 10.08
N PHE A 118 2.97 5.91 10.13
CA PHE A 118 2.64 6.76 8.98
C PHE A 118 3.62 6.58 7.82
N SER A 119 4.93 6.55 8.10
CA SER A 119 6.00 6.37 7.12
C SER A 119 7.21 5.66 7.75
N ALA A 120 8.20 5.32 6.92
CA ALA A 120 9.46 4.72 7.36
C ALA A 120 10.65 5.31 6.57
N PRO A 121 11.85 5.40 7.17
CA PRO A 121 13.08 5.67 6.45
C PRO A 121 13.40 4.61 5.38
N VAL A 122 14.18 5.00 4.38
CA VAL A 122 14.68 4.07 3.33
C VAL A 122 15.53 2.95 3.93
N ALA A 123 16.26 3.22 5.02
CA ALA A 123 17.06 2.23 5.73
C ALA A 123 16.20 1.06 6.26
N ASP A 124 15.00 1.33 6.77
CA ASP A 124 14.08 0.31 7.29
C ASP A 124 13.60 -0.61 6.15
N PHE A 125 13.33 -0.04 4.97
CA PHE A 125 12.98 -0.83 3.78
C PHE A 125 14.10 -1.82 3.43
N HIS A 126 15.36 -1.35 3.40
CA HIS A 126 16.51 -2.21 3.12
C HIS A 126 16.69 -3.28 4.21
N ALA A 127 16.52 -2.93 5.48
CA ALA A 127 16.61 -3.89 6.60
C ALA A 127 15.55 -4.98 6.48
N VAL A 128 14.31 -4.64 6.11
CA VAL A 128 13.24 -5.62 5.86
C VAL A 128 13.57 -6.52 4.66
N CYS A 129 14.16 -5.98 3.59
CA CYS A 129 14.61 -6.79 2.45
C CYS A 129 15.70 -7.80 2.86
N VAL A 130 16.69 -7.38 3.65
CA VAL A 130 17.75 -8.28 4.16
C VAL A 130 17.16 -9.37 5.05
N SER A 131 16.36 -8.99 6.06
CA SER A 131 15.71 -9.95 6.97
C SER A 131 14.84 -10.96 6.23
N ARG A 132 14.11 -10.50 5.20
CA ARG A 132 13.29 -11.39 4.35
C ARG A 132 14.15 -12.40 3.60
N LEU A 133 15.28 -11.98 3.03
CA LEU A 133 16.19 -12.90 2.32
C LEU A 133 16.74 -13.99 3.26
N GLU A 134 17.04 -13.63 4.51
CA GLU A 134 17.61 -14.55 5.50
C GLU A 134 16.58 -15.55 6.05
N ALA A 135 15.37 -15.06 6.40
CA ALA A 135 14.39 -15.86 7.12
C ALA A 135 13.34 -16.52 6.20
N PHE A 136 12.87 -15.79 5.18
CA PHE A 136 11.74 -16.21 4.35
C PHE A 136 11.89 -15.80 2.87
N PRO A 137 12.94 -16.27 2.18
CA PRO A 137 13.28 -15.80 0.83
C PRO A 137 12.27 -16.20 -0.24
N ASP A 138 11.40 -17.18 0.04
CA ASP A 138 10.37 -17.67 -0.88
C ASP A 138 8.94 -17.18 -0.53
N ASN A 139 8.80 -16.28 0.45
CA ASN A 139 7.49 -15.71 0.77
C ASN A 139 6.98 -14.80 -0.35
N LEU A 140 5.65 -14.80 -0.52
CA LEU A 140 4.98 -13.93 -1.48
C LEU A 140 5.23 -12.43 -1.19
N LEU A 141 5.30 -11.66 -2.26
CA LEU A 141 5.32 -10.20 -2.30
C LEU A 141 4.04 -9.73 -3.00
N ALA A 142 3.02 -9.48 -2.21
CA ALA A 142 1.75 -8.96 -2.71
C ALA A 142 1.67 -7.45 -2.51
N THR A 143 1.20 -6.77 -3.54
CA THR A 143 0.79 -5.36 -3.48
C THR A 143 -0.72 -5.23 -3.66
N ALA A 144 -1.44 -6.24 -4.12
CA ALA A 144 -2.90 -6.29 -4.13
C ALA A 144 -3.34 -7.74 -4.00
N THR A 145 -4.53 -7.94 -3.43
CA THR A 145 -5.21 -9.24 -3.33
C THR A 145 -6.71 -9.06 -3.54
N HIS A 146 -7.51 -10.12 -3.45
CA HIS A 146 -8.97 -9.99 -3.45
C HIS A 146 -9.54 -9.34 -2.17
N ASP A 147 -8.72 -9.17 -1.12
CA ASP A 147 -9.14 -8.64 0.18
C ASP A 147 -8.57 -7.25 0.48
N HIS A 148 -7.79 -6.66 -0.44
CA HIS A 148 -7.28 -5.30 -0.25
C HIS A 148 -8.43 -4.31 -0.03
N LYS A 149 -8.20 -3.25 0.75
CA LYS A 149 -9.20 -2.20 0.97
C LYS A 149 -9.25 -1.20 -0.20
N ARG A 150 -8.12 -1.02 -0.91
CA ARG A 150 -8.02 -0.24 -2.16
C ARG A 150 -7.01 -0.86 -3.12
N GLY A 151 -7.15 -0.61 -4.42
CA GLY A 151 -6.21 -1.10 -5.44
C GLY A 151 -4.78 -0.59 -5.25
N GLU A 152 -3.81 -1.28 -5.83
CA GLU A 152 -2.39 -0.95 -5.60
C GLU A 152 -2.00 0.44 -6.12
N ASP A 153 -2.57 0.85 -7.25
CA ASP A 153 -2.31 2.15 -7.87
C ASP A 153 -3.18 3.25 -7.25
N THR A 154 -4.34 2.90 -6.69
CA THR A 154 -5.11 3.78 -5.80
C THR A 154 -4.25 4.23 -4.62
N ARG A 155 -3.58 3.29 -3.94
CA ARG A 155 -2.70 3.62 -2.81
C ARG A 155 -1.46 4.40 -3.27
N ALA A 156 -0.85 4.01 -4.39
CA ALA A 156 0.32 4.72 -4.94
C ALA A 156 -0.01 6.18 -5.29
N ARG A 157 -1.18 6.45 -5.88
CA ARG A 157 -1.69 7.79 -6.17
C ARG A 157 -1.99 8.57 -4.90
N LEU A 158 -2.67 7.97 -3.93
CA LEU A 158 -2.99 8.63 -2.67
C LEU A 158 -1.75 8.97 -1.85
N ALA A 159 -0.69 8.16 -1.90
CA ALA A 159 0.56 8.45 -1.21
C ALA A 159 1.18 9.81 -1.61
N VAL A 160 0.90 10.32 -2.81
CA VAL A 160 1.33 11.64 -3.29
C VAL A 160 0.81 12.77 -2.40
N LEU A 161 -0.34 12.60 -1.74
CA LEU A 161 -0.88 13.60 -0.81
C LEU A 161 0.09 13.88 0.35
N SER A 162 0.91 12.90 0.76
CA SER A 162 1.93 13.11 1.79
C SER A 162 3.06 14.03 1.34
N GLU A 163 3.36 14.07 0.04
CA GLU A 163 4.35 14.98 -0.56
C GLU A 163 3.77 16.38 -0.80
N ARG A 164 2.44 16.46 -0.92
CA ARG A 164 1.70 17.68 -1.27
C ARG A 164 0.68 18.05 -0.19
N SER A 165 1.04 17.80 1.07
CA SER A 165 0.12 17.92 2.21
C SER A 165 -0.41 19.34 2.38
N ALA A 166 0.44 20.36 2.23
CA ALA A 166 0.03 21.77 2.30
C ALA A 166 -0.99 22.11 1.20
N TRP A 167 -0.70 21.75 -0.06
CA TRP A 167 -1.63 21.93 -1.17
C TRP A 167 -2.96 21.21 -0.94
N TYR A 168 -2.92 19.96 -0.48
CA TYR A 168 -4.13 19.19 -0.20
C TYR A 168 -4.97 19.84 0.90
N ALA A 169 -4.34 20.29 1.99
CA ALA A 169 -5.01 21.00 3.08
C ALA A 169 -5.68 22.30 2.60
N GLU A 170 -5.06 23.02 1.65
CA GLU A 170 -5.64 24.22 1.02
C GLU A 170 -6.84 23.90 0.12
N GLN A 171 -6.88 22.72 -0.52
CA GLN A 171 -8.02 22.34 -1.37
C GLN A 171 -9.28 21.98 -0.56
N VAL A 172 -9.12 21.44 0.65
CA VAL A 172 -10.25 20.94 1.45
C VAL A 172 -11.31 22.04 1.74
N PRO A 173 -10.96 23.24 2.25
CA PRO A 173 -11.94 24.30 2.47
C PRO A 173 -12.67 24.74 1.19
N LEU A 174 -11.95 24.76 0.06
CA LEU A 174 -12.55 25.05 -1.25
C LEU A 174 -13.60 23.99 -1.60
N TRP A 175 -13.24 22.70 -1.50
CA TRP A 175 -14.17 21.62 -1.80
C TRP A 175 -15.39 21.63 -0.89
N GLN A 176 -15.20 21.85 0.41
CA GLN A 176 -16.31 21.97 1.36
C GLN A 176 -17.23 23.16 1.04
N ALA A 177 -16.68 24.29 0.62
CA ALA A 177 -17.47 25.44 0.18
C ALA A 177 -18.31 25.12 -1.07
N LEU A 178 -17.70 24.44 -2.05
CA LEU A 178 -18.37 23.99 -3.27
C LEU A 178 -19.40 22.87 -3.02
N ALA A 179 -19.25 22.12 -1.92
CA ALA A 179 -20.17 21.07 -1.52
C ALA A 179 -21.47 21.58 -0.87
N ARG A 180 -21.48 22.82 -0.34
CA ARG A 180 -22.63 23.36 0.41
C ARG A 180 -23.95 23.29 -0.37
N PRO A 181 -24.03 23.67 -1.66
CA PRO A 181 -25.29 23.61 -2.43
C PRO A 181 -25.79 22.18 -2.66
N LEU A 182 -24.95 21.16 -2.43
CA LEU A 182 -25.28 19.76 -2.65
C LEU A 182 -25.91 19.10 -1.41
N ARG A 183 -25.91 19.79 -0.28
CA ARG A 183 -26.41 19.28 1.00
C ARG A 183 -27.83 19.73 1.22
N ASP A 184 -28.65 18.81 1.71
CA ASP A 184 -29.97 19.15 2.26
C ASP A 184 -29.88 19.51 3.75
N ASP A 185 -28.87 18.99 4.45
CA ASP A 185 -28.55 19.25 5.85
C ASP A 185 -27.04 19.54 5.97
N ASP A 186 -26.67 20.66 6.58
CA ASP A 186 -25.27 21.06 6.75
C ASP A 186 -24.43 20.05 7.56
N GLN A 187 -25.07 19.17 8.34
CA GLN A 187 -24.42 18.10 9.12
C GLN A 187 -24.27 16.78 8.35
N MET A 188 -24.83 16.66 7.15
CA MET A 188 -24.79 15.45 6.32
C MET A 188 -24.24 15.77 4.93
N PRO A 189 -23.04 15.27 4.54
CA PRO A 189 -22.17 14.34 5.26
C PRO A 189 -21.53 14.93 6.54
N SER A 190 -21.22 14.05 7.50
CA SER A 190 -20.25 14.39 8.55
C SER A 190 -18.89 14.76 7.91
N THR A 191 -18.14 15.65 8.55
CA THR A 191 -16.84 16.09 8.00
C THR A 191 -15.87 14.92 7.77
N GLY A 192 -15.88 13.91 8.66
CA GLY A 192 -15.04 12.72 8.51
C GLY A 192 -15.40 11.89 7.27
N ASP A 193 -16.71 11.64 7.07
CA ASP A 193 -17.20 10.87 5.92
C ASP A 193 -16.95 11.62 4.59
N GLU A 194 -17.07 12.94 4.60
CA GLU A 194 -16.78 13.80 3.45
C GLU A 194 -15.29 13.74 3.06
N LEU A 195 -14.37 13.88 4.02
CA LEU A 195 -12.93 13.79 3.76
C LEU A 195 -12.52 12.40 3.25
N ILE A 196 -13.11 11.34 3.82
CA ILE A 196 -12.92 9.95 3.37
C ILE A 196 -13.44 9.78 1.94
N LEU A 197 -14.61 10.33 1.61
CA LEU A 197 -15.15 10.31 0.25
C LEU A 197 -14.22 11.03 -0.72
N TYR A 198 -13.73 12.23 -0.40
CA TYR A 198 -12.81 12.96 -1.28
C TYR A 198 -11.54 12.16 -1.57
N GLN A 199 -10.92 11.53 -0.58
CA GLN A 199 -9.76 10.67 -0.85
C GLN A 199 -10.15 9.42 -1.66
N ALA A 200 -11.30 8.81 -1.43
CA ALA A 200 -11.74 7.68 -2.26
C ALA A 200 -11.93 8.09 -3.73
N ILE A 201 -12.50 9.27 -3.99
CA ILE A 201 -12.61 9.85 -5.33
C ILE A 201 -11.23 10.11 -5.92
N LEU A 202 -10.35 10.84 -5.22
CA LEU A 202 -9.00 11.17 -5.69
C LEU A 202 -8.19 9.92 -6.05
N GLY A 203 -8.31 8.87 -5.23
CA GLY A 203 -7.59 7.62 -5.40
C GLY A 203 -8.15 6.73 -6.51
N SER A 204 -9.47 6.57 -6.60
CA SER A 204 -10.12 5.57 -7.48
C SER A 204 -10.63 6.12 -8.82
N TRP A 205 -10.53 7.43 -9.07
CA TRP A 205 -10.93 8.04 -10.33
C TRP A 205 -10.15 7.40 -11.51
N PRO A 206 -10.81 6.72 -12.46
CA PRO A 206 -10.13 6.09 -13.59
C PRO A 206 -9.37 7.10 -14.46
N LEU A 207 -8.19 6.73 -14.99
CA LEU A 207 -7.34 7.67 -15.73
C LEU A 207 -7.94 8.16 -17.06
N ASP A 208 -8.85 7.36 -17.61
CA ASP A 208 -9.59 7.54 -18.84
C ASP A 208 -11.01 8.12 -18.62
N LEU A 209 -11.45 8.27 -17.36
CA LEU A 209 -12.77 8.82 -17.05
C LEU A 209 -12.82 10.31 -17.40
N ARG A 210 -13.57 10.61 -18.45
CA ARG A 210 -13.86 11.96 -18.94
C ARG A 210 -15.15 12.48 -18.32
N SER A 211 -15.17 13.74 -17.92
CA SER A 211 -16.35 14.34 -17.28
C SER A 211 -17.52 14.49 -18.25
N GLU A 212 -17.25 14.48 -19.56
CA GLU A 212 -18.25 14.58 -20.62
C GLU A 212 -18.88 13.23 -21.01
N ASP A 213 -18.45 12.12 -20.40
CA ASP A 213 -19.05 10.79 -20.61
C ASP A 213 -20.05 10.46 -19.48
N PRO A 214 -21.35 10.73 -19.69
CA PRO A 214 -22.36 10.54 -18.65
C PRO A 214 -22.51 9.07 -18.25
N ILE A 215 -22.30 8.13 -19.18
CA ILE A 215 -22.44 6.68 -18.91
C ILE A 215 -21.30 6.23 -18.01
N ALA A 216 -20.07 6.64 -18.32
CA ALA A 216 -18.91 6.29 -17.50
C ALA A 216 -18.97 6.94 -16.11
N ILE A 217 -19.42 8.20 -16.02
CA ILE A 217 -19.60 8.91 -14.74
C ILE A 217 -20.70 8.24 -13.90
N GLU A 218 -21.82 7.82 -14.50
CA GLU A 218 -22.88 7.09 -13.79
C GLU A 218 -22.37 5.74 -13.26
N ALA A 219 -21.69 4.96 -14.09
CA ALA A 219 -21.10 3.68 -13.67
C ALA A 219 -20.09 3.85 -12.53
N TYR A 220 -19.25 4.90 -12.57
CA TYR A 220 -18.33 5.20 -11.49
C TYR A 220 -19.04 5.66 -10.20
N THR A 221 -20.11 6.44 -10.33
CA THR A 221 -20.94 6.89 -9.21
C THR A 221 -21.57 5.70 -8.47
N GLN A 222 -22.04 4.69 -9.21
CA GLN A 222 -22.57 3.45 -8.63
C GLN A 222 -21.50 2.69 -7.83
N ARG A 223 -20.27 2.59 -8.36
CA ARG A 223 -19.13 1.98 -7.64
C ARG A 223 -18.82 2.72 -6.34
N LEU A 224 -18.75 4.06 -6.41
CA LEU A 224 -18.51 4.89 -5.24
C LEU A 224 -19.61 4.74 -4.18
N TRP A 225 -20.87 4.66 -4.61
CA TRP A 225 -21.98 4.49 -3.68
C TRP A 225 -21.93 3.13 -2.96
N GLN A 226 -21.73 2.03 -3.70
CA GLN A 226 -21.59 0.70 -3.10
C GLN A 226 -20.47 0.65 -2.07
N TRP A 227 -19.32 1.25 -2.40
CA TRP A 227 -18.22 1.39 -1.46
C TRP A 227 -18.57 2.27 -0.26
N GLN A 228 -19.19 3.43 -0.47
CA GLN A 228 -19.48 4.38 0.60
C GLN A 228 -20.48 3.81 1.59
N GLN A 229 -21.53 3.12 1.12
CA GLN A 229 -22.47 2.44 2.00
C GLN A 229 -21.76 1.41 2.89
N LYS A 230 -20.88 0.59 2.31
CA LYS A 230 -20.04 -0.35 3.07
C LYS A 230 -19.16 0.39 4.06
N ALA A 231 -18.50 1.47 3.66
CA ALA A 231 -17.62 2.26 4.50
C ALA A 231 -18.35 2.84 5.72
N LEU A 232 -19.54 3.41 5.53
CA LEU A 232 -20.38 3.95 6.61
C LEU A 232 -20.74 2.86 7.63
N ARG A 233 -21.13 1.67 7.14
CA ARG A 233 -21.52 0.54 8.00
C ARG A 233 -20.33 -0.11 8.71
N GLU A 234 -19.16 -0.16 8.08
CA GLU A 234 -17.93 -0.63 8.73
C GLU A 234 -17.42 0.36 9.78
N ALA A 235 -17.55 1.66 9.52
CA ALA A 235 -17.17 2.70 10.48
C ALA A 235 -18.02 2.62 11.77
N LYS A 236 -19.29 2.21 11.72
CA LYS A 236 -20.17 2.07 12.90
C LYS A 236 -20.31 3.38 13.70
N LEU A 237 -20.25 4.52 13.01
CA LEU A 237 -20.43 5.85 13.61
C LEU A 237 -21.83 6.39 13.35
N GLN A 238 -22.22 6.50 12.08
CA GLN A 238 -23.53 7.03 11.66
C GLN A 238 -24.50 5.94 11.18
N SER A 239 -23.98 4.80 10.71
CA SER A 239 -24.74 3.61 10.31
C SER A 239 -23.99 2.33 10.68
N SER A 240 -24.66 1.18 10.68
CA SER A 240 -24.06 -0.13 10.95
C SER A 240 -24.75 -1.25 10.17
N TRP A 241 -24.09 -2.39 10.00
CA TRP A 241 -24.71 -3.57 9.38
C TRP A 241 -25.90 -4.13 10.17
N SER A 242 -25.86 -4.07 11.51
CA SER A 242 -26.92 -4.61 12.37
C SER A 242 -28.12 -3.69 12.53
N ALA A 243 -27.90 -2.38 12.38
CA ALA A 243 -28.92 -1.34 12.44
C ALA A 243 -28.54 -0.24 11.45
N PRO A 244 -28.93 -0.38 10.17
CA PRO A 244 -28.70 0.65 9.17
C PRO A 244 -29.44 1.94 9.52
N ASN A 245 -28.79 3.07 9.31
CA ASN A 245 -29.41 4.39 9.41
C ASN A 245 -29.82 4.84 8.00
N ASP A 246 -31.02 4.43 7.58
CA ASP A 246 -31.49 4.66 6.21
C ASP A 246 -31.57 6.15 5.86
N ALA A 247 -31.93 7.02 6.80
CA ALA A 247 -31.97 8.46 6.57
C ALA A 247 -30.58 9.04 6.26
N TYR A 248 -29.57 8.66 7.04
CA TYR A 248 -28.20 9.10 6.78
C TYR A 248 -27.63 8.48 5.50
N GLU A 249 -27.84 7.18 5.27
CA GLU A 249 -27.40 6.52 4.04
C GLU A 249 -28.03 7.16 2.78
N GLN A 250 -29.33 7.48 2.81
CA GLN A 250 -30.01 8.17 1.71
C GLN A 250 -29.46 9.59 1.49
N ALA A 251 -29.20 10.35 2.56
CA ALA A 251 -28.59 11.68 2.44
C ALA A 251 -27.20 11.61 1.80
N MET A 252 -26.37 10.63 2.19
CA MET A 252 -25.06 10.38 1.58
C MET A 252 -25.15 9.98 0.12
N GLN A 253 -26.11 9.11 -0.23
CA GLN A 253 -26.37 8.70 -1.61
C GLN A 253 -26.77 9.91 -2.47
N GLN A 254 -27.69 10.74 -1.98
CA GLN A 254 -28.16 11.93 -2.69
C GLN A 254 -27.05 12.97 -2.86
N PHE A 255 -26.25 13.19 -1.82
CA PHE A 255 -25.06 14.05 -1.89
C PHE A 255 -24.10 13.58 -2.99
N LEU A 256 -23.78 12.29 -3.01
CA LEU A 256 -22.89 11.70 -4.02
C LEU A 256 -23.49 11.78 -5.44
N GLN A 257 -24.78 11.52 -5.60
CA GLN A 257 -25.47 11.64 -6.88
C GLN A 257 -25.48 13.10 -7.37
N ARG A 258 -25.76 14.08 -6.51
CA ARG A 258 -25.68 15.50 -6.86
C ARG A 258 -24.26 15.88 -7.25
N LEU A 259 -23.25 15.50 -6.45
CA LEU A 259 -21.85 15.73 -6.75
C LEU A 259 -21.45 15.18 -8.13
N MET A 260 -21.81 13.94 -8.45
CA MET A 260 -21.29 13.29 -9.64
C MET A 260 -22.14 13.50 -10.91
N LEU A 261 -23.47 13.63 -10.77
CA LEU A 261 -24.41 13.54 -11.90
C LEU A 261 -25.17 14.84 -12.17
N SER A 262 -25.24 15.76 -11.21
CA SER A 262 -26.04 16.99 -11.36
C SER A 262 -25.21 18.17 -11.89
N PRO A 263 -25.86 19.17 -12.52
CA PRO A 263 -25.26 20.45 -12.84
C PRO A 263 -24.74 21.22 -11.60
N GLU A 264 -25.45 21.14 -10.47
CA GLU A 264 -25.06 21.79 -9.22
C GLU A 264 -23.71 21.29 -8.71
N GLY A 265 -23.42 20.00 -8.94
CA GLY A 265 -22.16 19.35 -8.59
C GLY A 265 -20.97 19.68 -9.49
N GLU A 266 -21.19 20.33 -10.64
CA GLU A 266 -20.15 20.52 -11.66
C GLU A 266 -18.90 21.22 -11.13
N LEU A 267 -19.05 22.27 -10.31
CA LEU A 267 -17.90 23.00 -9.78
C LEU A 267 -17.02 22.14 -8.86
N LEU A 268 -17.65 21.36 -7.96
CA LEU A 268 -16.92 20.46 -7.07
C LEU A 268 -16.33 19.27 -7.84
N ARG A 269 -17.10 18.68 -8.75
CA ARG A 269 -16.64 17.58 -9.62
C ARG A 269 -15.43 17.99 -10.47
N ALA A 270 -15.46 19.17 -11.08
CA ALA A 270 -14.34 19.72 -11.84
C ALA A 270 -13.13 20.01 -10.96
N ALA A 271 -13.33 20.55 -9.74
CA ALA A 271 -12.25 20.79 -8.79
C ALA A 271 -11.56 19.48 -8.34
N LEU A 272 -12.34 18.43 -8.06
CA LEU A 272 -11.84 17.09 -7.73
C LEU A 272 -11.14 16.45 -8.94
N GLY A 273 -11.70 16.56 -10.15
CA GLY A 273 -11.08 16.08 -11.38
C GLY A 273 -9.74 16.76 -11.68
N LYS A 274 -9.63 18.08 -11.45
CA LYS A 274 -8.35 18.80 -11.54
C LYS A 274 -7.34 18.29 -10.51
N ALA A 275 -7.79 18.05 -9.27
CA ALA A 275 -6.95 17.47 -8.24
C ALA A 275 -6.46 16.06 -8.60
N VAL A 276 -7.34 15.18 -9.08
CA VAL A 276 -7.00 13.86 -9.64
C VAL A 276 -5.90 13.99 -10.69
N ASN A 277 -6.09 14.87 -11.69
CA ASN A 277 -5.11 15.07 -12.75
C ASN A 277 -3.75 15.54 -12.23
N THR A 278 -3.73 16.33 -11.16
CA THR A 278 -2.48 16.79 -10.54
C THR A 278 -1.77 15.68 -9.75
N LEU A 279 -2.49 14.61 -9.36
CA LEU A 279 -1.94 13.44 -8.68
C LEU A 279 -1.63 12.28 -9.63
N ALA A 280 -2.19 12.28 -10.84
CA ALA A 280 -2.19 11.15 -11.74
C ALA A 280 -0.76 10.74 -12.18
N VAL A 281 0.04 11.71 -12.64
CA VAL A 281 1.42 11.50 -13.10
C VAL A 281 2.36 11.04 -11.96
N PRO A 282 2.46 11.73 -10.81
CA PRO A 282 3.27 11.23 -9.69
C PRO A 282 2.73 9.93 -9.09
N GLY A 283 1.42 9.70 -9.13
CA GLY A 283 0.81 8.43 -8.72
C GLY A 283 1.22 7.27 -9.61
N ALA A 284 1.23 7.48 -10.93
CA ALA A 284 1.73 6.49 -11.89
C ALA A 284 3.22 6.21 -11.69
N LEU A 285 4.04 7.23 -11.42
CA LEU A 285 5.46 7.03 -11.10
C LEU A 285 5.64 6.16 -9.84
N ASN A 286 4.88 6.45 -8.77
CA ASN A 286 4.87 5.61 -7.56
C ASN A 286 4.43 4.17 -7.87
N GLY A 287 3.42 3.99 -8.74
CA GLY A 287 2.95 2.67 -9.17
C GLY A 287 4.01 1.87 -9.93
N LEU A 288 4.76 2.51 -10.84
CA LEU A 288 5.87 1.89 -11.57
C LEU A 288 7.04 1.53 -10.63
N ALA A 289 7.39 2.43 -9.70
CA ALA A 289 8.41 2.16 -8.68
C ALA A 289 8.02 0.97 -7.81
N GLN A 290 6.79 0.95 -7.27
CA GLN A 290 6.26 -0.17 -6.48
C GLN A 290 6.25 -1.48 -7.29
N THR A 291 5.88 -1.42 -8.56
CA THR A 291 5.87 -2.57 -9.47
C THR A 291 7.27 -3.16 -9.64
N LEU A 292 8.27 -2.34 -9.94
CA LEU A 292 9.64 -2.84 -10.12
C LEU A 292 10.20 -3.38 -8.79
N LEU A 293 9.92 -2.72 -7.66
CA LEU A 293 10.32 -3.21 -6.34
C LEU A 293 9.72 -4.59 -6.06
N ARG A 294 8.40 -4.78 -6.26
CA ARG A 294 7.72 -6.08 -6.12
C ARG A 294 8.43 -7.18 -6.90
N MET A 295 8.89 -6.89 -8.12
CA MET A 295 9.54 -7.88 -8.97
C MET A 295 10.99 -8.20 -8.59
N THR A 296 11.69 -7.32 -7.87
CA THR A 296 13.16 -7.37 -7.75
C THR A 296 13.69 -7.54 -6.33
N VAL A 297 12.92 -7.20 -5.30
CA VAL A 297 13.30 -7.47 -3.90
C VAL A 297 13.24 -8.97 -3.58
N PRO A 298 13.86 -9.43 -2.47
CA PRO A 298 13.77 -10.83 -2.03
C PRO A 298 12.32 -11.27 -1.78
N GLY A 299 11.96 -12.49 -2.20
CA GLY A 299 10.57 -13.00 -2.18
C GLY A 299 10.06 -13.35 -3.59
N ILE A 300 8.86 -13.92 -3.65
CA ILE A 300 8.18 -14.29 -4.90
C ILE A 300 7.13 -13.24 -5.25
N PRO A 301 7.25 -12.50 -6.36
CA PRO A 301 6.25 -11.50 -6.74
C PRO A 301 4.90 -12.15 -7.01
N ASP A 302 3.86 -11.64 -6.36
CA ASP A 302 2.47 -11.99 -6.63
C ASP A 302 1.81 -10.90 -7.49
N LEU A 303 1.01 -11.32 -8.48
CA LEU A 303 0.31 -10.42 -9.39
C LEU A 303 -1.18 -10.76 -9.36
N TYR A 304 -1.96 -9.90 -8.70
CA TYR A 304 -3.41 -10.02 -8.71
C TYR A 304 -3.96 -9.78 -10.13
N GLN A 305 -5.01 -10.51 -10.50
CA GLN A 305 -5.53 -10.53 -11.86
C GLN A 305 -5.89 -9.13 -12.39
N GLY A 306 -5.37 -8.77 -13.57
CA GLY A 306 -5.66 -7.50 -14.24
C GLY A 306 -4.76 -6.34 -13.83
N ASN A 307 -3.95 -6.50 -12.78
CA ASN A 307 -3.06 -5.46 -12.24
C ASN A 307 -1.75 -5.29 -13.03
N GLU A 308 -1.61 -5.98 -14.14
CA GLU A 308 -0.66 -5.61 -15.18
C GLU A 308 -1.00 -4.25 -15.83
N TYR A 309 -2.25 -3.80 -15.73
CA TYR A 309 -2.65 -2.40 -15.93
C TYR A 309 -2.85 -1.69 -14.58
N TRP A 310 -3.33 -0.45 -14.62
CA TRP A 310 -3.60 0.35 -13.43
C TRP A 310 -4.80 -0.14 -12.62
N ASP A 311 -4.59 -0.35 -11.33
CA ASP A 311 -5.58 -0.83 -10.37
C ASP A 311 -6.18 0.33 -9.54
N PHE A 312 -7.28 0.89 -10.06
CA PHE A 312 -8.12 1.89 -9.38
C PHE A 312 -9.40 1.28 -8.77
N THR A 313 -9.31 0.02 -8.33
CA THR A 313 -10.42 -0.65 -7.64
C THR A 313 -10.57 -0.18 -6.19
N LEU A 314 -11.79 -0.27 -5.70
CA LEU A 314 -12.16 -0.14 -4.29
C LEU A 314 -12.24 -1.54 -3.66
N VAL A 315 -12.55 -1.63 -2.37
CA VAL A 315 -12.72 -2.92 -1.66
C VAL A 315 -13.79 -3.82 -2.33
N ASP A 316 -13.70 -5.13 -2.10
CA ASP A 316 -14.73 -6.14 -2.44
C ASP A 316 -16.17 -5.62 -2.26
N PRO A 317 -17.04 -5.71 -3.29
CA PRO A 317 -16.86 -6.46 -4.56
C PRO A 317 -16.21 -5.70 -5.72
N ASP A 318 -15.79 -4.45 -5.57
CA ASP A 318 -15.26 -3.66 -6.70
C ASP A 318 -13.94 -4.21 -7.27
N ASN A 319 -13.10 -4.80 -6.42
CA ASN A 319 -11.85 -5.48 -6.80
C ASN A 319 -12.05 -6.92 -7.35
N ARG A 320 -13.30 -7.35 -7.53
CA ARG A 320 -13.67 -8.66 -8.12
C ARG A 320 -14.33 -8.53 -9.50
N ARG A 321 -14.33 -7.31 -10.07
CA ARG A 321 -14.83 -7.06 -11.43
C ARG A 321 -14.06 -7.91 -12.46
N PRO A 322 -14.72 -8.31 -13.55
CA PRO A 322 -14.09 -9.13 -14.59
C PRO A 322 -12.91 -8.40 -15.23
N VAL A 323 -11.90 -9.17 -15.64
CA VAL A 323 -10.71 -8.69 -16.34
C VAL A 323 -10.87 -8.94 -17.84
N ASP A 324 -10.60 -7.93 -18.66
CA ASP A 324 -10.56 -8.08 -20.12
C ASP A 324 -9.21 -8.65 -20.57
N TYR A 325 -9.09 -9.97 -20.54
CA TYR A 325 -7.86 -10.66 -20.94
C TYR A 325 -7.55 -10.55 -22.44
N ALA A 326 -8.56 -10.35 -23.30
CA ALA A 326 -8.35 -10.28 -24.74
C ALA A 326 -7.55 -9.01 -25.10
N ASP A 327 -7.97 -7.86 -24.55
CA ASP A 327 -7.24 -6.58 -24.70
C ASP A 327 -5.80 -6.68 -24.18
N ARG A 328 -5.62 -7.27 -22.99
CA ARG A 328 -4.29 -7.44 -22.37
C ARG A 328 -3.36 -8.34 -23.16
N GLN A 329 -3.88 -9.44 -23.72
CA GLN A 329 -3.09 -10.32 -24.58
C GLN A 329 -2.67 -9.60 -25.85
N GLN A 330 -3.58 -8.87 -26.49
CA GLN A 330 -3.27 -8.08 -27.68
C GLN A 330 -2.21 -7.02 -27.39
N ALA A 331 -2.33 -6.29 -26.29
CA ALA A 331 -1.35 -5.28 -25.88
C ALA A 331 0.03 -5.87 -25.56
N LEU A 332 0.08 -7.05 -24.92
CA LEU A 332 1.32 -7.74 -24.62
C LEU A 332 2.09 -8.15 -25.89
N HIS A 333 1.37 -8.57 -26.94
CA HIS A 333 1.95 -8.96 -28.22
C HIS A 333 2.36 -7.77 -29.11
N ALA A 334 1.86 -6.57 -28.84
CA ALA A 334 2.10 -5.40 -29.69
C ALA A 334 3.51 -4.80 -29.52
N GLU A 335 4.20 -5.11 -28.42
CA GLU A 335 5.57 -4.63 -28.10
C GLU A 335 5.81 -3.14 -28.42
N PRO A 336 5.02 -2.22 -27.83
CA PRO A 336 5.11 -0.79 -28.13
C PRO A 336 6.48 -0.20 -27.77
N GLY A 337 6.93 0.78 -28.56
CA GLY A 337 8.18 1.50 -28.29
C GLY A 337 8.08 2.39 -27.04
N LEU A 338 9.22 2.72 -26.43
CA LEU A 338 9.28 3.53 -25.20
C LEU A 338 8.58 4.90 -25.31
N PRO A 339 8.75 5.68 -26.40
CA PRO A 339 8.05 6.95 -26.52
C PRO A 339 6.52 6.78 -26.54
N GLU A 340 6.02 5.70 -27.15
CA GLU A 340 4.59 5.39 -27.14
C GLU A 340 4.13 5.06 -25.71
N LEU A 341 4.85 4.19 -24.99
CA LEU A 341 4.52 3.84 -23.62
C LEU A 341 4.47 5.04 -22.68
N LEU A 342 5.39 6.00 -22.84
CA LEU A 342 5.42 7.22 -22.04
C LEU A 342 4.29 8.19 -22.37
N THR A 343 3.94 8.35 -23.65
CA THR A 343 2.89 9.29 -24.09
C THR A 343 1.48 8.73 -23.86
N THR A 344 1.32 7.41 -23.96
CA THR A 344 0.03 6.71 -23.79
C THR A 344 -0.14 6.06 -22.41
N TRP A 345 0.76 6.35 -21.46
CA TRP A 345 0.88 5.70 -20.15
C TRP A 345 -0.43 5.43 -19.39
N ARG A 346 -1.47 6.24 -19.62
CA ARG A 346 -2.79 6.11 -18.98
C ARG A 346 -3.50 4.79 -19.28
N ASP A 347 -3.20 4.14 -20.39
CA ASP A 347 -3.83 2.86 -20.78
C ASP A 347 -3.31 1.64 -20.00
N GLY A 348 -2.19 1.78 -19.28
CA GLY A 348 -1.60 0.71 -18.47
C GLY A 348 -0.56 -0.15 -19.20
N ARG A 349 -0.39 0.00 -20.52
CA ARG A 349 0.60 -0.78 -21.29
C ARG A 349 2.02 -0.56 -20.80
N ILE A 350 2.35 0.64 -20.31
CA ILE A 350 3.66 0.93 -19.70
C ILE A 350 3.96 0.04 -18.49
N LYS A 351 2.96 -0.22 -17.65
CA LYS A 351 3.08 -1.08 -16.47
C LYS A 351 3.14 -2.55 -16.90
N GLN A 352 2.34 -2.95 -17.88
CA GLN A 352 2.36 -4.31 -18.44
C GLN A 352 3.73 -4.64 -19.06
N SER A 353 4.29 -3.73 -19.86
CA SER A 353 5.62 -3.90 -20.46
C SER A 353 6.72 -4.01 -19.40
N LEU A 354 6.65 -3.19 -18.34
CA LEU A 354 7.57 -3.28 -17.20
C LEU A 354 7.49 -4.65 -16.51
N ILE A 355 6.28 -5.15 -16.25
CA ILE A 355 6.06 -6.45 -15.62
C ILE A 355 6.59 -7.58 -16.50
N ALA A 356 6.23 -7.59 -17.78
CA ALA A 356 6.64 -8.64 -18.71
C ALA A 356 8.17 -8.72 -18.82
N GLN A 357 8.84 -7.59 -19.03
CA GLN A 357 10.29 -7.55 -19.17
C GLN A 357 11.01 -7.88 -17.85
N ALA A 358 10.53 -7.38 -16.71
CA ALA A 358 11.12 -7.69 -15.40
C ALA A 358 10.96 -9.17 -15.03
N LEU A 359 9.80 -9.79 -15.33
CA LEU A 359 9.58 -11.21 -15.10
C LEU A 359 10.40 -12.09 -16.03
N ASN A 360 10.56 -11.71 -17.30
CA ASN A 360 11.44 -12.42 -18.23
C ASN A 360 12.90 -12.42 -17.76
N LEU A 361 13.43 -11.25 -17.36
CA LEU A 361 14.77 -11.16 -16.77
C LEU A 361 14.88 -11.94 -15.45
N ARG A 362 13.83 -11.92 -14.64
CA ARG A 362 13.79 -12.69 -13.40
C ARG A 362 13.82 -14.20 -13.67
N ALA A 363 13.17 -14.67 -14.72
CA ALA A 363 13.20 -16.07 -15.13
C ALA A 363 14.59 -16.45 -15.69
N GLU A 364 15.20 -15.59 -16.52
CA GLU A 364 16.55 -15.79 -17.06
C GLU A 364 17.63 -15.84 -15.97
N HIS A 365 17.44 -15.07 -14.89
CA HIS A 365 18.38 -14.96 -13.77
C HIS A 365 17.75 -15.45 -12.45
N ALA A 366 17.03 -16.57 -12.48
CA ALA A 366 16.22 -17.05 -11.36
C ALA A 366 16.98 -17.11 -10.02
N GLU A 367 18.17 -17.73 -9.97
CA GLU A 367 18.93 -17.86 -8.72
C GLU A 367 19.46 -16.52 -8.19
N LEU A 368 19.82 -15.57 -9.09
CA LEU A 368 20.18 -14.21 -8.70
C LEU A 368 19.06 -13.51 -7.92
N PHE A 369 17.81 -13.63 -8.41
CA PHE A 369 16.67 -12.98 -7.75
C PHE A 369 16.13 -13.78 -6.56
N ARG A 370 16.24 -15.11 -6.57
CA ARG A 370 15.78 -15.98 -5.46
C ARG A 370 16.73 -15.98 -4.27
N ARG A 371 18.04 -15.95 -4.51
CA ARG A 371 19.08 -16.19 -3.49
C ARG A 371 20.23 -15.19 -3.50
N GLY A 372 20.35 -14.37 -4.54
CA GLY A 372 21.42 -13.36 -4.61
C GLY A 372 21.42 -12.42 -3.41
N ALA A 373 22.61 -12.13 -2.90
CA ALA A 373 22.86 -11.26 -1.77
C ALA A 373 22.28 -9.87 -2.03
N TYR A 374 21.64 -9.27 -1.01
CA TYR A 374 21.05 -7.95 -1.08
C TYR A 374 22.03 -6.90 -0.56
N GLN A 375 22.30 -5.85 -1.34
CA GLN A 375 23.15 -4.73 -0.93
C GLN A 375 22.42 -3.40 -1.21
N ALA A 376 22.13 -2.62 -0.17
CA ALA A 376 21.67 -1.25 -0.34
C ALA A 376 22.77 -0.40 -0.99
N LEU A 377 22.41 0.49 -1.91
CA LEU A 377 23.36 1.37 -2.59
C LEU A 377 23.18 2.81 -2.12
N GLU A 378 24.30 3.47 -1.82
CA GLU A 378 24.31 4.87 -1.41
C GLU A 378 23.98 5.76 -2.61
N VAL A 379 23.02 6.68 -2.43
CA VAL A 379 22.72 7.73 -3.41
C VAL A 379 23.21 9.06 -2.83
N VAL A 380 23.91 9.83 -3.65
CA VAL A 380 24.47 11.13 -3.29
C VAL A 380 24.08 12.21 -4.30
N GLY A 381 24.10 13.47 -3.87
CA GLY A 381 23.75 14.62 -4.69
C GLY A 381 22.43 15.28 -4.28
N SER A 382 22.07 16.35 -5.00
CA SER A 382 20.96 17.25 -4.68
C SER A 382 19.59 16.59 -4.56
N GLN A 383 19.31 15.53 -5.33
CA GLN A 383 18.04 14.78 -5.28
C GLN A 383 18.21 13.37 -4.69
N ALA A 384 19.27 13.09 -3.92
CA ALA A 384 19.53 11.76 -3.36
C ALA A 384 18.36 11.20 -2.53
N HIS A 385 17.68 12.05 -1.77
CA HIS A 385 16.50 11.67 -0.98
C HIS A 385 15.30 11.25 -1.85
N ARG A 386 15.35 11.40 -3.17
CA ARG A 386 14.28 11.02 -4.10
C ARG A 386 14.56 9.73 -4.87
N VAL A 387 15.57 8.97 -4.47
CA VAL A 387 15.94 7.73 -5.15
C VAL A 387 16.18 6.64 -4.11
N LEU A 388 15.70 5.44 -4.42
CA LEU A 388 16.02 4.21 -3.71
C LEU A 388 16.77 3.30 -4.68
N ALA A 389 17.91 2.78 -4.23
CA ALA A 389 18.74 1.91 -5.04
C ALA A 389 19.29 0.73 -4.24
N PHE A 390 19.37 -0.44 -4.88
CA PHE A 390 20.01 -1.63 -4.31
C PHE A 390 20.57 -2.52 -5.41
N ALA A 391 21.45 -3.44 -5.03
CA ALA A 391 21.95 -4.51 -5.87
C ALA A 391 21.55 -5.89 -5.32
N ARG A 392 21.31 -6.84 -6.23
CA ARG A 392 21.31 -8.27 -5.96
C ARG A 392 22.55 -8.87 -6.62
N SER A 393 23.34 -9.67 -5.92
CA SER A 393 24.57 -10.29 -6.48
C SER A 393 24.61 -11.80 -6.22
N GLY A 394 25.00 -12.58 -7.23
CA GLY A 394 25.12 -14.04 -7.14
C GLY A 394 25.52 -14.65 -8.49
N GLU A 395 26.20 -15.80 -8.46
CA GLU A 395 26.58 -16.57 -9.67
C GLU A 395 27.31 -15.76 -10.76
N GLY A 396 28.23 -14.86 -10.36
CA GLY A 396 28.94 -14.01 -11.32
C GLY A 396 28.02 -13.00 -12.05
N LYS A 397 26.84 -12.72 -11.48
CA LYS A 397 25.88 -11.75 -12.01
C LYS A 397 25.45 -10.78 -10.94
N ARG A 398 25.02 -9.60 -11.39
CA ARG A 398 24.49 -8.55 -10.54
C ARG A 398 23.29 -7.88 -11.18
N ALA A 399 22.23 -7.68 -10.41
CA ALA A 399 21.09 -6.87 -10.77
C ALA A 399 21.16 -5.55 -9.99
N ILE A 400 21.15 -4.40 -10.66
CA ILE A 400 21.14 -3.07 -10.04
C ILE A 400 19.77 -2.45 -10.28
N VAL A 401 19.05 -2.15 -9.21
CA VAL A 401 17.69 -1.64 -9.24
C VAL A 401 17.69 -0.20 -8.76
N ILE A 402 17.07 0.68 -9.53
CA ILE A 402 16.96 2.11 -9.21
C ILE A 402 15.51 2.53 -9.44
N VAL A 403 14.89 3.05 -8.38
CA VAL A 403 13.54 3.61 -8.46
C VAL A 403 13.49 5.01 -7.85
N PRO A 404 12.73 5.94 -8.46
CA PRO A 404 12.44 7.21 -7.86
C PRO A 404 11.42 7.03 -6.74
N ILE A 405 11.53 7.85 -5.70
CA ILE A 405 10.60 7.93 -4.57
C ILE A 405 10.39 9.40 -4.24
N ARG A 406 9.20 9.76 -3.77
CA ARG A 406 8.92 11.13 -3.32
C ARG A 406 9.23 12.17 -4.41
N CYS A 407 8.64 12.04 -5.60
CA CYS A 407 9.01 12.84 -6.78
C CYS A 407 7.94 13.81 -7.26
N ALA A 408 6.86 14.03 -6.50
CA ALA A 408 5.74 14.86 -6.93
C ALA A 408 6.15 16.30 -7.32
N GLU A 409 7.11 16.87 -6.59
CA GLU A 409 7.65 18.20 -6.87
C GLU A 409 8.42 18.29 -8.18
N LEU A 410 9.20 17.25 -8.54
CA LEU A 410 9.98 17.22 -9.78
C LEU A 410 9.10 16.92 -11.02
N LEU A 411 7.88 16.44 -10.79
CA LEU A 411 6.90 16.16 -11.82
C LEU A 411 5.88 17.30 -11.99
N LYS A 412 6.11 18.47 -11.38
CA LYS A 412 5.24 19.63 -11.61
C LYS A 412 5.25 19.98 -13.11
N ASN A 413 4.06 20.05 -13.70
CA ASN A 413 3.81 20.45 -15.09
C ASN A 413 4.31 19.47 -16.17
N THR A 414 4.59 18.22 -15.84
CA THR A 414 4.85 17.17 -16.85
C THR A 414 3.58 16.37 -17.16
N ALA A 415 3.46 15.91 -18.40
CA ALA A 415 2.36 15.06 -18.86
C ALA A 415 2.69 13.56 -18.75
N GLU A 416 3.97 13.22 -18.58
CA GLU A 416 4.49 11.85 -18.59
C GLU A 416 4.97 11.45 -17.19
N PRO A 417 4.85 10.18 -16.77
CA PRO A 417 5.36 9.71 -15.48
C PRO A 417 6.87 9.51 -15.52
N ARG A 418 7.63 10.53 -15.94
CA ARG A 418 9.09 10.54 -16.07
C ARG A 418 9.63 11.93 -15.71
N ILE A 419 10.71 11.94 -14.94
CA ILE A 419 11.42 13.16 -14.55
C ILE A 419 12.41 13.52 -15.63
N ASP A 420 12.41 14.77 -16.08
CA ASP A 420 13.41 15.27 -17.04
C ASP A 420 14.83 15.05 -16.47
N ALA A 421 15.71 14.47 -17.30
CA ALA A 421 17.06 14.09 -16.91
C ALA A 421 17.84 15.24 -16.24
N ARG A 422 17.59 16.49 -16.64
CA ARG A 422 18.26 17.69 -16.10
C ARG A 422 17.86 17.99 -14.65
N LEU A 423 16.66 17.62 -14.24
CA LEU A 423 16.15 17.87 -12.88
C LEU A 423 16.82 16.99 -11.82
N TRP A 424 17.49 15.91 -12.24
CA TRP A 424 18.32 15.09 -11.34
C TRP A 424 19.62 15.77 -10.92
N GLY A 425 20.09 16.77 -11.66
CA GLY A 425 21.31 17.51 -11.33
C GLY A 425 22.53 16.60 -11.19
N ASP A 426 23.24 16.75 -10.06
CA ASP A 426 24.44 15.97 -9.69
C ASP A 426 24.12 14.64 -9.00
N THR A 427 22.88 14.16 -9.06
CA THR A 427 22.47 12.95 -8.31
C THR A 427 23.01 11.69 -8.98
N ARG A 428 23.69 10.84 -8.19
CA ARG A 428 24.28 9.57 -8.63
C ARG A 428 24.24 8.50 -7.55
N VAL A 429 24.27 7.25 -7.99
CA VAL A 429 24.39 6.06 -7.13
C VAL A 429 25.85 5.64 -7.09
N LYS A 430 26.37 5.37 -5.88
CA LYS A 430 27.68 4.75 -5.72
C LYS A 430 27.57 3.24 -5.96
N LEU A 431 28.43 2.74 -6.84
CA LEU A 431 28.55 1.33 -7.18
C LEU A 431 29.90 0.83 -6.65
N PRO A 432 29.99 0.39 -5.38
CA PRO A 432 31.26 0.06 -4.73
C PRO A 432 32.01 -1.13 -5.37
N PHE A 433 31.36 -1.79 -6.34
CA PHE A 433 31.85 -2.95 -7.08
C PHE A 433 32.19 -2.65 -8.54
N ALA A 434 31.91 -1.44 -9.04
CA ALA A 434 32.13 -1.10 -10.44
C ALA A 434 33.53 -0.53 -10.63
N SER A 435 34.28 -1.06 -11.60
CA SER A 435 35.43 -0.35 -12.16
C SER A 435 34.95 0.83 -13.02
N SER A 436 35.86 1.74 -13.35
CA SER A 436 35.54 2.82 -14.30
C SER A 436 35.10 2.25 -15.67
N ASP A 437 34.19 2.98 -16.32
CA ASP A 437 33.81 2.81 -17.74
C ASP A 437 33.07 1.50 -18.09
N ILE A 438 32.35 0.91 -17.14
CA ILE A 438 31.45 -0.22 -17.43
C ILE A 438 30.17 0.28 -18.10
N HIS A 439 29.81 -0.33 -19.22
CA HIS A 439 28.53 -0.17 -19.90
C HIS A 439 27.46 -1.07 -19.26
N LEU A 440 26.45 -0.45 -18.65
CA LEU A 440 25.31 -1.16 -18.07
C LEU A 440 24.12 -1.08 -19.02
N LYS A 441 23.59 -2.22 -19.45
CA LYS A 441 22.36 -2.28 -20.26
C LYS A 441 21.14 -2.39 -19.35
N GLY A 442 20.31 -1.36 -19.37
CA GLY A 442 19.04 -1.33 -18.63
C GLY A 442 17.91 -2.07 -19.34
N LEU A 443 16.85 -2.37 -18.58
CA LEU A 443 15.64 -3.06 -19.03
C LEU A 443 15.04 -2.42 -20.29
N PHE A 444 14.98 -1.09 -20.32
CA PHE A 444 14.40 -0.29 -21.40
C PHE A 444 15.45 0.51 -22.21
N SER A 445 16.60 -0.11 -22.51
CA SER A 445 17.51 0.32 -23.59
C SER A 445 18.38 1.59 -23.42
N ALA A 446 18.55 2.14 -22.22
CA ALA A 446 19.67 3.06 -21.97
C ALA A 446 20.93 2.26 -21.61
N THR A 447 21.99 2.36 -22.42
CA THR A 447 23.33 2.00 -21.96
C THR A 447 23.81 3.15 -21.08
N ALA A 448 23.89 2.91 -19.78
CA ALA A 448 24.43 3.89 -18.86
C ALA A 448 25.90 3.56 -18.59
N VAL A 449 26.77 4.57 -18.74
CA VAL A 449 28.20 4.44 -18.48
C VAL A 449 28.47 4.83 -17.04
N THR A 450 29.23 3.98 -16.35
CA THR A 450 29.73 4.30 -15.01
C THR A 450 31.02 5.10 -15.11
N THR A 451 31.16 6.16 -14.33
CA THR A 451 32.40 6.93 -14.25
C THR A 451 32.90 6.87 -12.82
N GLN A 452 34.12 6.36 -12.62
CA GLN A 452 34.73 6.21 -11.29
C GLN A 452 33.85 5.41 -10.28
N GLY A 453 33.14 4.39 -10.76
CA GLY A 453 32.25 3.59 -9.92
C GLY A 453 30.97 4.31 -9.49
N GLU A 454 30.58 5.38 -10.17
CA GLU A 454 29.32 6.09 -9.95
C GLU A 454 28.41 6.02 -11.18
N LEU A 455 27.10 5.98 -10.96
CA LEU A 455 26.08 5.97 -12.00
C LEU A 455 25.15 7.18 -11.85
N MET A 456 25.19 8.08 -12.83
CA MET A 456 24.33 9.26 -12.86
C MET A 456 22.85 8.85 -12.96
N ILE A 457 22.00 9.40 -12.09
CA ILE A 457 20.56 9.12 -12.12
C ILE A 457 19.92 9.65 -13.41
N SER A 458 20.42 10.78 -13.92
CA SER A 458 20.00 11.33 -15.21
C SER A 458 20.22 10.36 -16.38
N ALA A 459 21.33 9.59 -16.34
CA ALA A 459 21.59 8.55 -17.32
C ALA A 459 20.78 7.27 -17.04
N ALA A 460 20.60 6.92 -15.77
CA ALA A 460 19.89 5.70 -15.39
C ALA A 460 18.36 5.78 -15.63
N LEU A 461 17.75 6.94 -15.40
CA LEU A 461 16.30 7.15 -15.43
C LEU A 461 15.85 8.17 -16.51
N GLY A 462 16.76 8.58 -17.40
CA GLY A 462 16.48 9.61 -18.42
C GLY A 462 15.49 9.17 -19.49
N ASP A 463 15.53 7.89 -19.88
CA ASP A 463 14.68 7.34 -20.94
C ASP A 463 13.43 6.65 -20.39
N PHE A 464 13.50 6.11 -19.16
CA PHE A 464 12.38 5.43 -18.51
C PHE A 464 12.39 5.71 -17.00
N PRO A 465 11.22 5.85 -16.34
CA PRO A 465 11.13 6.29 -14.94
C PRO A 465 11.78 5.38 -13.90
N VAL A 466 11.95 4.11 -14.19
CA VAL A 466 12.55 3.11 -13.30
C VAL A 466 13.55 2.29 -14.09
N ASN A 467 14.55 1.68 -13.44
CA ASN A 467 15.48 0.85 -14.19
C ASN A 467 16.02 -0.35 -13.40
N LEU A 468 16.28 -1.40 -14.15
CA LEU A 468 16.94 -2.62 -13.72
C LEU A 468 18.06 -2.92 -14.72
N PHE A 469 19.30 -2.96 -14.24
CA PHE A 469 20.47 -3.32 -15.03
C PHE A 469 20.93 -4.72 -14.65
N ILE A 470 21.28 -5.55 -15.63
CA ILE A 470 22.00 -6.80 -15.40
C ILE A 470 23.45 -6.62 -15.83
N GLN A 471 24.36 -6.97 -14.93
CA GLN A 471 25.79 -6.97 -15.15
C GLN A 471 26.33 -8.39 -14.95
N THR A 472 27.06 -8.91 -15.94
CA THR A 472 27.93 -10.06 -15.74
C THR A 472 29.23 -9.58 -15.10
N THR A 473 29.64 -10.20 -14.01
CA THR A 473 30.91 -9.91 -13.33
C THR A 473 31.92 -10.96 -13.75
N ASP A 474 33.05 -10.54 -14.31
CA ASP A 474 34.19 -11.44 -14.52
C ASP A 474 34.66 -11.92 -13.13
N THR A 475 34.68 -13.24 -12.94
CA THR A 475 35.12 -13.90 -11.70
C THR A 475 36.63 -13.86 -11.52
#